data_AF-A0A150NI98-F1
#
_entry.id   AF-A0A150NI98-F1
#
_cell.length_a   1.000
_cell.length_b   1.000
_cell.length_c   1.000
_cell.angle_alpha   90.00
_cell.angle_beta   90.00
_cell.angle_gamma   90.00
#
_symmetry.space_group_name_H-M   'P 1'
#
loop_
_entity.id
_entity.type
_entity.pdbx_description
1 polymer ?
#
loop_
_entity_poly.entity_id
_entity_poly.type
_entity_poly.pdbx_seq_one_letter_code
_entity_poly.pdbx_strand_id
1 'polypeptide(L)'
;MTWLDNPEESYDHYRRNGGDTTINSILGRPLDAPVDGVEDAKRVATEAADLVEFIRQMPFVVETDKYIFVHAGIDLTLDDWHETTDYKKVWLRKPFHEAENHTGKTIVFGHTPVYGLLKQERGTAELWTTEDGKIGMDGGAVYGGVLHGIVFTDQGMTEHHFIKNDGFVAED
;
A
#
# COMPACT_ATOMS: atom_id res chain seq x y z
N MET A 1 -8.90 -7.38 8.86
CA MET A 1 -8.86 -5.89 8.85
C MET A 1 -8.79 -5.43 10.29
N THR A 2 -7.60 -5.14 10.82
CA THR A 2 -7.32 -5.05 12.27
C THR A 2 -8.28 -4.14 13.04
N TRP A 3 -8.60 -2.95 12.51
CA TRP A 3 -9.56 -2.04 13.17
C TRP A 3 -10.99 -2.58 13.22
N LEU A 4 -11.52 -3.15 12.13
CA LEU A 4 -12.86 -3.74 12.16
C LEU A 4 -12.96 -4.97 13.07
N ASP A 5 -11.86 -5.72 13.19
CA ASP A 5 -11.81 -6.93 14.01
C ASP A 5 -11.60 -6.62 15.51
N ASN A 6 -10.94 -5.50 15.83
CA ASN A 6 -10.63 -5.08 17.20
C ASN A 6 -10.57 -3.54 17.32
N PRO A 7 -11.72 -2.85 17.26
CA PRO A 7 -11.76 -1.39 17.14
C PRO A 7 -11.23 -0.66 18.37
N GLU A 8 -11.41 -1.22 19.57
CA GLU A 8 -10.94 -0.61 20.82
C GLU A 8 -9.41 -0.48 20.86
N GLU A 9 -8.69 -1.50 20.43
CA GLU A 9 -7.21 -1.51 20.49
C GLU A 9 -6.55 -0.93 19.23
N SER A 10 -7.25 -0.95 18.09
CA SER A 10 -6.62 -0.69 16.79
C SER A 10 -7.04 0.63 16.13
N TYR A 11 -8.05 1.31 16.67
CA TYR A 11 -8.54 2.56 16.08
C TYR A 11 -7.48 3.66 16.04
N ASP A 12 -6.72 3.85 17.12
CA ASP A 12 -5.68 4.89 17.17
C ASP A 12 -4.64 4.74 16.04
N HIS A 13 -4.24 3.50 15.75
CA HIS A 13 -3.32 3.23 14.65
C HIS A 13 -3.98 3.49 13.29
N TYR A 14 -5.24 3.06 13.10
CA TYR A 14 -5.96 3.30 11.85
C TYR A 14 -6.19 4.79 11.59
N ARG A 15 -6.58 5.54 12.63
CA ARG A 15 -6.78 6.99 12.59
C ARG A 15 -5.53 7.75 12.14
N ARG A 16 -4.35 7.41 12.69
CA ARG A 16 -3.07 8.03 12.29
C ARG A 16 -2.71 7.84 10.82
N ASN A 17 -3.32 6.86 10.15
CA ASN A 17 -3.12 6.59 8.72
C ASN A 17 -4.30 7.09 7.86
N GLY A 18 -5.06 8.10 8.33
CA GLY A 18 -6.20 8.66 7.59
C GLY A 18 -7.50 7.84 7.71
N GLY A 19 -7.61 7.00 8.75
CA GLY A 19 -8.78 6.16 9.00
C GLY A 19 -10.09 6.96 9.07
N ASP A 20 -10.08 8.13 9.72
CA ASP A 20 -11.28 8.97 9.89
C ASP A 20 -11.88 9.36 8.52
N THR A 21 -11.04 9.85 7.61
CA THR A 21 -11.43 10.21 6.23
C THR A 21 -12.00 9.00 5.49
N THR A 22 -11.39 7.83 5.65
CA THR A 22 -11.86 6.59 5.00
C THR A 22 -13.23 6.17 5.52
N ILE A 23 -13.43 6.18 6.84
CA ILE A 23 -14.69 5.83 7.48
C ILE A 23 -15.79 6.78 7.02
N ASN A 24 -15.52 8.09 7.02
CA ASN A 24 -16.47 9.10 6.56
C ASN A 24 -16.85 8.93 5.10
N SER A 25 -15.87 8.65 4.22
CA SER A 25 -16.12 8.37 2.81
C SER A 25 -17.02 7.15 2.62
N ILE A 26 -16.73 6.04 3.32
CA ILE A 26 -17.53 4.80 3.24
C ILE A 26 -18.96 5.04 3.73
N LEU A 27 -19.14 5.78 4.82
CA LEU A 27 -20.44 6.04 5.43
C LEU A 27 -21.18 7.23 4.81
N GLY A 28 -20.68 7.80 3.70
CA GLY A 28 -21.31 8.92 3.01
C GLY A 28 -21.42 10.21 3.84
N ARG A 29 -20.49 10.42 4.77
CA ARG A 29 -20.42 11.60 5.65
C ARG A 29 -19.42 12.63 5.10
N PRO A 30 -19.50 13.91 5.53
CA PRO A 30 -18.39 14.86 5.33
C PRO A 30 -17.07 14.27 5.83
N LEU A 31 -15.98 14.48 5.09
CA LEU A 31 -14.68 13.83 5.36
C LEU A 31 -14.08 14.22 6.73
N ASP A 32 -14.45 15.39 7.25
CA ASP A 32 -14.03 15.96 8.53
C ASP A 32 -15.03 15.68 9.68
N ALA A 33 -16.07 14.89 9.44
CA ALA A 33 -17.04 14.53 10.47
C ALA A 33 -16.36 13.76 11.62
N PRO A 34 -16.78 13.97 12.88
CA PRO A 34 -16.24 13.22 14.01
C PRO A 34 -16.52 11.73 13.84
N VAL A 35 -15.51 10.91 14.15
CA VAL A 35 -15.56 9.45 14.05
C VAL A 35 -15.51 8.83 15.45
N ASP A 36 -16.43 7.90 15.68
CA ASP A 36 -16.39 6.99 16.83
C ASP A 36 -15.83 5.65 16.34
N GLY A 37 -14.59 5.35 16.71
CA GLY A 37 -13.89 4.16 16.20
C GLY A 37 -14.57 2.83 16.50
N VAL A 38 -15.41 2.75 17.54
CA VAL A 38 -16.11 1.50 17.92
C VAL A 38 -17.48 1.44 17.28
N GLU A 39 -18.26 2.51 17.35
CA GLU A 39 -19.60 2.54 16.74
C GLU A 39 -19.53 2.56 15.21
N ASP A 40 -18.60 3.32 14.63
CA ASP A 40 -18.46 3.38 13.17
C ASP A 40 -17.87 2.08 12.60
N ALA A 41 -17.13 1.29 13.39
CA ALA A 41 -16.72 -0.06 12.95
C ALA A 41 -17.94 -0.96 12.70
N LYS A 42 -18.94 -0.91 13.59
CA LYS A 42 -20.21 -1.67 13.44
C LYS A 42 -20.98 -1.19 12.20
N ARG A 43 -21.01 0.11 11.98
CA ARG A 43 -21.67 0.72 10.81
C ARG A 43 -20.98 0.32 9.52
N VAL A 44 -19.66 0.45 9.42
CA VAL A 44 -18.90 0.02 8.24
C VAL A 44 -19.11 -1.47 7.96
N ALA A 45 -19.07 -2.32 9.00
CA ALA A 45 -19.29 -3.76 8.84
C ALA A 45 -20.70 -4.12 8.33
N THR A 46 -21.70 -3.27 8.59
CA THR A 46 -23.10 -3.52 8.22
C THR A 46 -23.49 -2.82 6.92
N GLU A 47 -23.21 -1.53 6.81
CA GLU A 47 -23.60 -0.65 5.69
C GLU A 47 -22.72 -0.89 4.44
N ALA A 48 -21.49 -1.37 4.63
CA ALA A 48 -20.55 -1.65 3.55
C ALA A 48 -20.05 -3.11 3.58
N ALA A 49 -20.92 -4.06 3.98
CA ALA A 49 -20.58 -5.47 4.13
C ALA A 49 -19.92 -6.07 2.88
N ASP A 50 -20.44 -5.78 1.70
CA ASP A 50 -19.91 -6.28 0.42
C ASP A 50 -18.47 -5.78 0.17
N LEU A 51 -18.19 -4.51 0.49
CA LEU A 51 -16.86 -3.93 0.38
C LEU A 51 -15.90 -4.56 1.40
N VAL A 52 -16.36 -4.78 2.62
CA VAL A 52 -15.57 -5.44 3.67
C VAL A 52 -15.23 -6.88 3.27
N GLU A 53 -16.20 -7.63 2.74
CA GLU A 53 -15.97 -8.98 2.24
C GLU A 53 -14.98 -8.99 1.07
N PHE A 54 -15.16 -8.10 0.10
CA PHE A 54 -14.23 -7.93 -1.02
C PHE A 54 -12.79 -7.68 -0.54
N ILE A 55 -12.58 -6.73 0.38
CA ILE A 55 -11.24 -6.41 0.92
C ILE A 55 -10.65 -7.61 1.67
N ARG A 56 -11.46 -8.35 2.44
CA ARG A 56 -10.99 -9.54 3.18
C ARG A 56 -10.53 -10.67 2.25
N GLN A 57 -11.02 -10.73 1.03
CA GLN A 57 -10.62 -11.73 0.04
C GLN A 57 -9.38 -11.33 -0.77
N MET A 58 -8.91 -10.09 -0.67
CA MET A 58 -7.74 -9.64 -1.44
C MET A 58 -6.47 -10.36 -0.98
N PRO A 59 -5.67 -10.90 -1.93
CA PRO A 59 -4.45 -11.57 -1.59
C PRO A 59 -3.38 -10.57 -1.12
N PHE A 60 -2.52 -10.98 -0.19
CA PHE A 60 -1.38 -10.16 0.24
C PHE A 60 -0.26 -10.10 -0.81
N VAL A 61 -0.20 -11.09 -1.69
CA VAL A 61 0.74 -11.20 -2.80
C VAL A 61 0.02 -11.73 -4.03
N VAL A 62 0.29 -11.14 -5.19
CA VAL A 62 -0.03 -11.75 -6.49
C VAL A 62 1.28 -12.15 -7.14
N GLU A 63 1.43 -13.43 -7.44
CA GLU A 63 2.63 -13.98 -8.06
C GLU A 63 2.31 -14.46 -9.48
N THR A 64 3.24 -14.19 -10.40
CA THR A 64 3.25 -14.70 -11.77
C THR A 64 4.59 -15.37 -12.03
N ASP A 65 4.81 -15.90 -13.23
CA ASP A 65 6.10 -16.49 -13.60
C ASP A 65 7.27 -15.50 -13.52
N LYS A 66 7.02 -14.19 -13.65
CA LYS A 66 8.06 -13.14 -13.72
C LYS A 66 7.99 -12.09 -12.62
N TYR A 67 6.83 -11.93 -11.98
CA TYR A 67 6.55 -10.83 -11.07
C TYR A 67 6.00 -11.30 -9.74
N ILE A 68 6.38 -10.57 -8.68
CA ILE A 68 5.76 -10.63 -7.37
C ILE A 68 5.21 -9.23 -7.08
N PHE A 69 3.89 -9.11 -6.95
CA PHE A 69 3.23 -7.87 -6.53
C PHE A 69 2.87 -7.97 -5.05
N VAL A 70 3.38 -7.06 -4.24
CA VAL A 70 3.18 -7.05 -2.77
C VAL A 70 2.99 -5.62 -2.28
N HIS A 71 2.19 -5.40 -1.23
CA HIS A 71 1.92 -4.04 -0.75
C HIS A 71 3.20 -3.30 -0.30
N ALA A 72 3.99 -3.92 0.59
CA ALA A 72 5.18 -3.28 1.18
C ALA A 72 6.49 -4.01 0.88
N GLY A 73 6.50 -5.34 0.96
CA GLY A 73 7.70 -6.13 0.67
C GLY A 73 7.58 -7.58 1.14
N ILE A 74 8.59 -8.39 0.85
CA ILE A 74 8.72 -9.77 1.34
C ILE A 74 10.01 -9.93 2.13
N ASP A 75 10.05 -10.91 3.03
CA ASP A 75 11.23 -11.18 3.84
C ASP A 75 12.23 -12.01 3.04
N LEU A 76 13.20 -11.31 2.44
CA LEU A 76 14.26 -11.89 1.62
C LEU A 76 15.37 -12.57 2.45
N THR A 77 15.24 -12.61 3.78
CA THR A 77 16.17 -13.34 4.65
C THR A 77 15.74 -14.79 4.90
N LEU A 78 14.53 -15.16 4.48
CA LEU A 78 13.99 -16.51 4.58
C LEU A 78 14.49 -17.39 3.43
N ASP A 79 14.64 -18.69 3.70
CA ASP A 79 14.94 -19.69 2.67
C ASP A 79 13.81 -19.77 1.63
N ASP A 80 12.56 -19.68 2.10
CA ASP A 80 11.37 -19.52 1.28
C ASP A 80 10.63 -18.24 1.66
N TRP A 81 10.65 -17.25 0.77
CA TRP A 81 9.99 -15.97 0.99
C TRP A 81 8.46 -16.10 1.12
N HIS A 82 7.83 -17.18 0.64
CA HIS A 82 6.39 -17.41 0.81
C HIS A 82 5.99 -17.49 2.28
N GLU A 83 6.92 -17.83 3.17
CA GLU A 83 6.71 -17.86 4.62
C GLU A 83 6.72 -16.45 5.27
N THR A 84 6.92 -15.39 4.48
CA THR A 84 6.76 -14.01 4.96
C THR A 84 5.37 -13.85 5.59
N THR A 85 5.30 -13.41 6.85
CA THR A 85 4.01 -13.19 7.51
C THR A 85 3.19 -12.09 6.83
N ASP A 86 1.87 -12.18 6.88
CA ASP A 86 0.98 -11.17 6.28
C ASP A 86 1.22 -9.76 6.84
N TYR A 87 1.56 -9.68 8.13
CA TYR A 87 2.00 -8.44 8.74
C TYR A 87 3.23 -7.85 8.02
N LYS A 88 4.27 -8.66 7.77
CA LYS A 88 5.47 -8.20 7.07
C LYS A 88 5.16 -7.81 5.62
N LYS A 89 4.29 -8.54 4.93
CA LYS A 89 3.84 -8.22 3.56
C LYS A 89 3.25 -6.81 3.43
N VAL A 90 2.65 -6.30 4.52
CA VAL A 90 1.98 -4.99 4.58
C VAL A 90 2.85 -3.90 5.22
N TRP A 91 3.87 -4.26 6.01
CA TRP A 91 4.60 -3.28 6.85
C TRP A 91 6.12 -3.28 6.70
N LEU A 92 6.71 -4.15 5.88
CA LEU A 92 8.15 -4.13 5.63
C LEU A 92 8.59 -2.81 5.00
N ARG A 93 9.77 -2.33 5.39
CA ARG A 93 10.41 -1.12 4.85
C ARG A 93 11.90 -1.35 4.64
N LYS A 94 12.74 -0.64 5.39
CA LYS A 94 14.21 -0.65 5.27
C LYS A 94 14.83 -2.05 5.14
N PRO A 95 14.46 -3.06 5.97
CA PRO A 95 15.03 -4.41 5.82
C PRO A 95 14.76 -5.05 4.46
N PHE A 96 13.60 -4.77 3.84
CA PHE A 96 13.29 -5.24 2.49
C PHE A 96 14.00 -4.43 1.41
N HIS A 97 14.02 -3.09 1.54
CA HIS A 97 14.66 -2.22 0.54
C HIS A 97 16.17 -2.48 0.41
N GLU A 98 16.84 -2.82 1.52
CA GLU A 98 18.28 -3.05 1.58
C GLU A 98 18.69 -4.50 1.32
N ALA A 99 17.75 -5.45 1.37
CA ALA A 99 18.04 -6.86 1.11
C ALA A 99 18.16 -7.14 -0.40
N GLU A 100 19.06 -8.07 -0.73
CA GLU A 100 19.24 -8.53 -2.10
C GLU A 100 18.09 -9.44 -2.52
N ASN A 101 17.54 -9.20 -3.71
CA ASN A 101 16.45 -9.99 -4.26
C ASN A 101 16.99 -11.24 -4.96
N HIS A 102 16.81 -12.38 -4.30
CA HIS A 102 17.21 -13.69 -4.83
C HIS A 102 16.05 -14.52 -5.38
N THR A 103 14.85 -13.96 -5.51
CA THR A 103 13.65 -14.70 -5.94
C THR A 103 13.68 -15.12 -7.41
N GLY A 104 14.57 -14.51 -8.21
CA GLY A 104 14.60 -14.66 -9.67
C GLY A 104 13.45 -13.94 -10.39
N LYS A 105 12.61 -13.18 -9.65
CA LYS A 105 11.46 -12.43 -10.16
C LYS A 105 11.62 -10.94 -9.87
N THR A 106 10.93 -10.11 -10.64
CA THR A 106 10.82 -8.68 -10.34
C THR A 106 9.79 -8.48 -9.23
N ILE A 107 10.17 -7.80 -8.15
CA ILE A 107 9.26 -7.49 -7.04
C ILE A 107 8.74 -6.06 -7.20
N VAL A 108 7.43 -5.90 -7.34
CA VAL A 108 6.77 -4.60 -7.47
C VAL A 108 6.02 -4.30 -6.17
N PHE A 109 6.28 -3.14 -5.58
CA PHE A 109 5.74 -2.75 -4.28
C PHE A 109 5.36 -1.27 -4.17
N GLY A 110 4.52 -0.96 -3.19
CA GLY A 110 4.13 0.39 -2.81
C GLY A 110 4.57 0.72 -1.37
N HIS A 111 3.67 1.31 -0.57
CA HIS A 111 3.80 1.54 0.88
C HIS A 111 4.86 2.55 1.34
N THR A 112 6.05 2.53 0.74
CA THR A 112 7.10 3.51 0.99
C THR A 112 7.19 4.45 -0.19
N PRO A 113 6.82 5.74 -0.01
CA PRO A 113 6.89 6.70 -1.09
C PRO A 113 8.28 6.81 -1.73
N VAL A 114 8.33 6.76 -3.06
CA VAL A 114 9.57 6.66 -3.85
C VAL A 114 10.47 7.89 -3.67
N TYR A 115 9.91 9.07 -3.40
CA TYR A 115 10.73 10.27 -3.13
C TYR A 115 11.65 10.07 -1.92
N GLY A 116 11.22 9.32 -0.90
CA GLY A 116 12.04 8.99 0.27
C GLY A 116 13.15 7.99 -0.06
N LEU A 117 12.85 7.02 -0.92
CA LEU A 117 13.82 6.01 -1.37
C LEU A 117 14.89 6.61 -2.31
N LEU A 118 14.46 7.49 -3.21
CA LEU A 118 15.32 8.21 -4.16
C LEU A 118 16.05 9.40 -3.50
N LYS A 119 15.66 9.82 -2.30
CA LYS A 119 16.12 11.04 -1.62
C LYS A 119 15.89 12.30 -2.48
N GLN A 120 14.72 12.35 -3.11
CA GLN A 120 14.26 13.44 -3.97
C GLN A 120 13.12 14.22 -3.28
N GLU A 121 12.75 15.36 -3.86
CA GLU A 121 11.57 16.10 -3.44
C GLU A 121 10.27 15.35 -3.78
N ARG A 122 9.19 15.66 -3.06
CA ARG A 122 7.86 15.11 -3.33
C ARG A 122 7.40 15.49 -4.74
N GLY A 123 6.68 14.59 -5.40
CA GLY A 123 6.17 14.81 -6.76
C GLY A 123 7.10 14.35 -7.88
N THR A 124 8.19 13.65 -7.55
CA THR A 124 8.93 12.87 -8.56
C THR A 124 8.00 11.85 -9.21
N ALA A 125 8.12 11.74 -10.54
CA ALA A 125 7.44 10.71 -11.33
C ALA A 125 8.35 9.50 -11.61
N GLU A 126 9.55 9.49 -11.05
CA GLU A 126 10.49 8.37 -11.18
C GLU A 126 10.05 7.20 -10.29
N LEU A 127 10.15 6.00 -10.83
CA LEU A 127 10.05 4.78 -10.04
C LEU A 127 11.37 4.53 -9.30
N TRP A 128 11.31 3.93 -8.12
CA TRP A 128 12.51 3.43 -7.46
C TRP A 128 12.84 2.05 -8.00
N THR A 129 14.04 1.83 -8.54
CA THR A 129 14.44 0.53 -9.10
C THR A 129 15.81 0.08 -8.61
N THR A 130 16.00 -1.21 -8.42
CA THR A 130 17.29 -1.82 -8.08
C THR A 130 17.77 -2.78 -9.16
N GLU A 131 19.10 -2.99 -9.25
CA GLU A 131 19.71 -3.89 -10.23
C GLU A 131 19.26 -5.34 -10.09
N ASP A 132 18.94 -5.76 -8.86
CA ASP A 132 18.41 -7.09 -8.54
C ASP A 132 16.88 -7.21 -8.73
N GLY A 133 16.23 -6.18 -9.30
CA GLY A 133 14.85 -6.29 -9.78
C GLY A 133 13.75 -5.97 -8.76
N LYS A 134 13.94 -4.99 -7.88
CA LYS A 134 12.84 -4.40 -7.11
C LYS A 134 12.36 -3.11 -7.78
N ILE A 135 11.04 -2.87 -7.78
CA ILE A 135 10.38 -1.68 -8.33
C ILE A 135 9.42 -1.10 -7.28
N GLY A 136 9.76 0.05 -6.71
CA GLY A 136 8.89 0.85 -5.88
C GLY A 136 8.08 1.81 -6.73
N MET A 137 6.75 1.81 -6.56
CA MET A 137 5.82 2.61 -7.37
C MET A 137 4.83 3.45 -6.55
N ASP A 138 5.07 3.62 -5.24
CA ASP A 138 4.29 4.55 -4.44
C ASP A 138 4.78 5.98 -4.68
N GLY A 139 4.09 6.71 -5.56
CA GLY A 139 4.43 8.10 -5.86
C GLY A 139 4.08 9.09 -4.75
N GLY A 140 3.55 8.62 -3.61
CA GLY A 140 3.10 9.48 -2.52
C GLY A 140 1.94 10.39 -2.91
N ALA A 141 1.01 9.88 -3.73
CA ALA A 141 -0.09 10.66 -4.31
C ALA A 141 -0.85 11.47 -3.24
N VAL A 142 -1.16 10.88 -2.09
CA VAL A 142 -1.86 11.54 -0.98
C VAL A 142 -1.10 12.75 -0.41
N TYR A 143 0.23 12.78 -0.57
CA TYR A 143 1.12 13.84 -0.10
C TYR A 143 1.47 14.88 -1.19
N GLY A 144 0.63 15.00 -2.21
CA GLY A 144 0.86 15.89 -3.36
C GLY A 144 1.83 15.33 -4.39
N GLY A 145 2.09 14.02 -4.33
CA GLY A 145 2.93 13.31 -5.27
C GLY A 145 2.21 12.94 -6.57
N VAL A 146 2.51 11.76 -7.10
CA VAL A 146 1.88 11.24 -8.31
C VAL A 146 1.22 9.88 -8.05
N LEU A 147 0.19 9.56 -8.82
CA LEU A 147 -0.35 8.20 -8.92
C LEU A 147 0.21 7.55 -10.18
N HIS A 148 0.90 6.41 -10.02
CA HIS A 148 1.49 5.65 -11.11
C HIS A 148 0.52 4.58 -11.66
N GLY A 149 0.56 4.38 -12.97
CA GLY A 149 -0.02 3.23 -13.66
C GLY A 149 1.04 2.58 -14.54
N ILE A 150 1.25 1.27 -14.42
CA ILE A 150 2.33 0.56 -15.10
C ILE A 150 1.77 -0.67 -15.81
N VAL A 151 2.21 -0.91 -17.05
CA VAL A 151 1.85 -2.11 -17.82
C VAL A 151 3.01 -3.09 -17.78
N PHE A 152 2.82 -4.19 -17.05
CA PHE A 152 3.74 -5.33 -17.00
C PHE A 152 3.28 -6.42 -17.97
N THR A 153 4.23 -6.95 -18.74
CA THR A 153 4.01 -8.05 -19.69
C THR A 153 5.09 -9.10 -19.51
N ASP A 154 5.02 -10.22 -20.23
CA ASP A 154 6.10 -11.19 -20.23
C ASP A 154 7.44 -10.63 -20.74
N GLN A 155 7.46 -9.46 -21.40
CA GLN A 155 8.70 -8.86 -21.89
C GLN A 155 9.31 -7.84 -20.91
N GLY A 156 8.68 -7.59 -19.76
CA GLY A 156 9.07 -6.51 -18.87
C GLY A 156 7.96 -5.48 -18.67
N MET A 157 8.35 -4.38 -18.02
CA MET A 157 7.57 -3.14 -18.00
C MET A 157 7.58 -2.54 -19.41
N THR A 158 6.40 -2.31 -19.98
CA THR A 158 6.24 -1.83 -21.37
C THR A 158 5.70 -0.41 -21.45
N GLU A 159 4.89 -0.01 -20.48
CA GLU A 159 4.35 1.35 -20.37
C GLU A 159 4.39 1.82 -18.92
N HIS A 160 4.62 3.12 -18.75
CA HIS A 160 4.60 3.81 -17.47
C HIS A 160 3.90 5.15 -17.65
N HIS A 161 2.78 5.30 -16.94
CA HIS A 161 1.94 6.49 -16.92
C HIS A 161 1.90 7.04 -15.50
N PHE A 162 1.65 8.34 -15.37
CA PHE A 162 1.40 8.95 -14.07
C PHE A 162 0.48 10.15 -14.19
N ILE A 163 -0.27 10.41 -13.12
CA ILE A 163 -1.02 11.64 -12.94
C ILE A 163 -0.55 12.33 -11.66
N LYS A 164 -0.37 13.66 -11.73
CA LYS A 164 0.00 14.44 -10.56
C LYS A 164 -1.24 14.71 -9.72
N ASN A 165 -1.14 14.60 -8.40
CA ASN A 165 -2.21 15.05 -7.52
C ASN A 165 -2.18 16.58 -7.44
N ASP A 166 -3.13 17.24 -8.09
CA ASP A 166 -3.35 18.69 -8.06
C ASP A 166 -4.52 19.08 -7.12
N GLY A 167 -5.04 18.13 -6.37
CA GLY A 167 -6.16 18.28 -5.44
C GLY A 167 -5.74 18.27 -3.97
N PHE A 168 -6.43 17.45 -3.17
CA PHE A 168 -6.22 17.36 -1.72
C PHE A 168 -4.83 16.82 -1.39
N VAL A 169 -4.13 17.46 -0.45
CA VAL A 169 -2.82 17.05 0.06
C VAL A 169 -2.92 16.83 1.56
N ALA A 170 -2.62 15.62 2.01
CA ALA A 170 -2.49 15.32 3.44
C ALA A 170 -1.18 15.89 3.98
N GLU A 171 -1.23 16.37 5.23
CA GLU A 171 -0.02 16.65 6.01
C GLU A 171 0.63 15.31 6.43
N ASP A 172 1.96 15.31 6.53
CA ASP A 172 2.75 14.15 6.96
C ASP A 172 2.65 13.92 8.48
#